data_AF-A0AAJ2NU30-F1
#
_entry.id   AF-A0AAJ2NU30-F1
#
_cell.length_a   1.000
_cell.length_b   1.000
_cell.length_c   1.000
_cell.angle_alpha   90.00
_cell.angle_beta   90.00
_cell.angle_gamma   90.00
#
_symmetry.space_group_name_H-M   'P 1'
#
loop_
_entity.id
_entity.type
_entity.pdbx_description
1 polymer ?
#
loop_
_entity_poly.entity_id
_entity_poly.type
_entity_poly.pdbx_seq_one_letter_code
_entity_poly.pdbx_strand_id
1 'polypeptide(L)' 'SLERQEEELIQLAERNLFEIDRIIKERASGYDLEREGILELLERVKDPQIQAVLIQDETRLGRGNAKIALLHCILKEG' A
#
# COMPACT_ATOMS: atom_id res chain seq x y z
N SER A 1 -3.28 -15.41 -6.11
CA SER A 1 -3.48 -14.42 -7.18
C SER A 1 -3.57 -13.04 -6.56
N LEU A 2 -3.64 -11.97 -7.36
CA LEU A 2 -3.92 -10.62 -6.84
C LEU A 2 -5.32 -10.56 -6.20
N GLU A 3 -6.31 -11.24 -6.78
CA GLU A 3 -7.68 -11.32 -6.25
C GLU A 3 -7.70 -11.90 -4.84
N ARG A 4 -6.96 -12.99 -4.59
CA ARG A 4 -6.85 -13.58 -3.25
C ARG A 4 -6.24 -12.62 -2.24
N GLN A 5 -5.23 -11.84 -2.63
CA GLN A 5 -4.59 -10.88 -1.72
C GLN A 5 -5.53 -9.73 -1.37
N GLU A 6 -6.26 -9.23 -2.35
CA GLU A 6 -7.30 -8.23 -2.14
C GLU A 6 -8.37 -8.74 -1.17
N GLU A 7 -8.90 -9.95 -1.40
CA GLU A 7 -9.93 -10.54 -0.55
C GLU A 7 -9.43 -10.73 0.89
N GLU A 8 -8.20 -11.20 1.08
CA GLU A 8 -7.57 -11.33 2.40
C GLU A 8 -7.43 -9.97 3.12
N LEU A 9 -7.10 -8.90 2.40
CA LEU A 9 -6.97 -7.55 2.97
C LEU A 9 -8.33 -6.88 3.23
N ILE A 10 -9.34 -7.11 2.39
CA ILE A 10 -10.71 -6.66 2.63
C ILE A 10 -11.25 -7.32 3.90
N GLN A 11 -11.09 -8.64 4.05
CA GLN A 11 -11.47 -9.34 5.27
C GLN A 11 -10.72 -8.83 6.51
N LEU A 12 -9.45 -8.44 6.35
CA LEU A 12 -8.68 -7.84 7.45
C LEU A 12 -9.26 -6.47 7.84
N ALA A 13 -9.59 -5.62 6.87
CA ALA A 13 -10.22 -4.33 7.12
C ALA A 13 -11.57 -4.50 7.83
N GLU A 14 -12.43 -5.39 7.34
CA GLU A 14 -13.74 -5.69 7.93
C GLU A 14 -13.62 -6.17 9.39
N ARG A 15 -12.69 -7.09 9.67
CA ARG A 15 -12.44 -7.59 11.04
C ARG A 15 -11.98 -6.52 12.01
N ASN A 16 -11.28 -5.50 11.52
CA ASN A 16 -10.81 -4.37 12.32
C ASN A 16 -11.76 -3.16 12.25
N LEU A 17 -12.91 -3.29 11.59
CA LEU A 17 -13.89 -2.22 11.39
C LEU A 17 -13.30 -0.98 10.69
N PHE A 18 -12.36 -1.19 9.76
CA PHE A 18 -11.81 -0.12 8.94
C PHE A 18 -12.71 0.18 7.75
N GLU A 19 -12.87 1.46 7.44
CA GLU A 19 -13.47 1.90 6.19
C GLU A 19 -12.41 1.88 5.08
N ILE A 20 -12.71 1.21 3.98
CA ILE A 20 -11.80 1.10 2.85
C ILE A 20 -11.96 2.33 1.98
N ASP A 21 -10.99 3.24 2.06
CA ASP A 21 -10.91 4.39 1.15
C ASP A 21 -10.57 3.95 -0.29
N ARG A 22 -9.57 3.06 -0.44
CA ARG A 22 -9.03 2.71 -1.75
C ARG A 22 -8.34 1.35 -1.75
N ILE A 23 -8.54 0.61 -2.84
CA ILE A 23 -7.83 -0.64 -3.13
C ILE A 23 -6.90 -0.40 -4.32
N ILE A 24 -5.60 -0.46 -4.07
CA ILE A 24 -4.56 -0.26 -5.09
C ILE A 24 -4.04 -1.62 -5.54
N LYS A 25 -4.26 -1.95 -6.82
CA LYS A 25 -3.85 -3.23 -7.43
C LYS A 25 -2.99 -2.96 -8.66
N GLU A 26 -1.75 -3.40 -8.61
CA GLU A 26 -0.78 -3.19 -9.67
C GLU A 26 0.01 -4.46 -9.95
N ARG A 27 0.23 -4.77 -11.23
CA ARG A 27 1.10 -5.87 -11.67
C ARG A 27 2.39 -5.28 -12.26
N ALA A 28 3.33 -4.97 -11.39
CA ALA A 28 4.66 -4.47 -11.75
C ALA A 28 5.76 -5.32 -11.10
N SER A 29 6.99 -5.24 -11.63
CA SER A 29 8.16 -5.77 -10.95
C SER A 29 8.46 -4.95 -9.69
N GLY A 30 8.97 -5.60 -8.63
CA GLY A 30 9.45 -4.88 -7.43
C GLY A 30 10.69 -4.01 -7.67
N TYR A 31 11.22 -3.99 -8.90
CA TYR A 31 12.33 -3.15 -9.36
C TYR A 31 11.87 -2.05 -10.33
N ASP A 32 10.60 -2.02 -10.72
CA ASP A 32 10.07 -0.94 -11.56
C ASP A 32 10.03 0.35 -10.75
N LEU A 33 10.54 1.43 -11.34
CA LEU A 33 10.59 2.76 -10.74
C LEU A 33 9.29 3.54 -10.97
N GLU A 34 8.56 3.21 -12.04
CA GLU A 34 7.30 3.84 -12.43
C GLU A 34 6.13 2.98 -11.94
N ARG A 35 5.84 3.09 -10.64
CA ARG A 35 4.73 2.37 -10.01
C ARG A 35 3.63 3.34 -9.67
N GLU A 36 2.66 3.47 -10.57
CA GLU A 36 1.49 4.35 -10.40
C GLU A 36 0.77 4.06 -9.09
N GLY A 37 0.65 2.79 -8.70
CA GLY A 37 0.02 2.42 -7.43
C GLY A 37 0.78 2.92 -6.20
N ILE A 38 2.11 3.03 -6.28
CA ILE A 38 2.92 3.59 -5.18
C ILE A 38 2.78 5.11 -5.11
N LEU A 39 2.70 5.79 -6.25
CA LEU A 39 2.47 7.23 -6.28
C LEU A 39 1.10 7.58 -5.70
N GLU A 40 0.07 6.84 -6.13
CA GLU A 40 -1.29 6.96 -5.58
C GLU A 40 -1.31 6.72 -4.07
N LEU A 41 -0.62 5.68 -3.59
CA LEU A 41 -0.46 5.43 -2.15
C LEU A 41 0.16 6.64 -1.43
N LEU A 42 1.26 7.19 -1.95
CA LEU A 42 1.93 8.35 -1.35
C LEU A 42 1.07 9.61 -1.36
N GLU A 43 0.16 9.77 -2.32
CA GLU A 43 -0.82 10.84 -2.33
C GLU A 43 -1.92 10.63 -1.29
N ARG A 44 -2.43 9.40 -1.16
CA ARG A 44 -3.50 9.06 -0.21
C ARG A 44 -3.05 9.18 1.25
N VAL A 45 -1.83 8.72 1.59
CA VAL A 45 -1.36 8.75 3.00
C VAL A 45 -1.16 10.18 3.54
N LYS A 46 -1.14 11.20 2.67
CA LYS A 46 -1.10 12.61 3.09
C LYS A 46 -2.45 13.13 3.57
N ASP A 47 -3.53 12.44 3.23
CA ASP A 47 -4.86 12.79 3.73
C ASP A 47 -4.95 12.38 5.20
N PRO A 48 -5.20 13.32 6.14
CA PRO A 48 -5.25 13.03 7.57
C PRO A 48 -6.38 12.06 7.97
N GLN A 49 -7.34 11.77 7.08
CA GLN A 49 -8.35 10.73 7.29
C GLN A 49 -7.79 9.31 7.07
N ILE A 50 -6.67 9.17 6.36
CA ILE A 50 -6.04 7.88 6.09
C ILE A 50 -5.12 7.52 7.25
N GLN A 51 -5.58 6.58 8.08
CA GLN A 51 -4.90 6.21 9.32
C GLN A 51 -4.07 4.92 9.20
N ALA A 52 -4.29 4.14 8.15
CA ALA A 52 -3.64 2.85 7.98
C ALA A 52 -3.46 2.49 6.50
N VAL A 53 -2.38 1.76 6.24
CA VAL A 53 -2.12 1.10 4.97
C VAL A 53 -2.06 -0.39 5.22
N LEU A 54 -2.93 -1.16 4.57
CA LEU A 54 -2.90 -2.61 4.62
C LEU A 54 -2.13 -3.17 3.41
N ILE A 55 -1.11 -3.98 3.68
CA ILE A 55 -0.32 -4.68 2.66
C ILE A 55 -0.25 -6.17 2.98
N GLN A 56 -0.18 -7.00 1.95
CA GLN A 56 -0.05 -8.45 2.12
C GLN A 56 1.32 -8.83 2.73
N ASP A 57 2.38 -8.25 2.19
CA ASP A 57 3.75 -8.40 2.69
C ASP A 57 4.60 -7.19 2.26
N GLU A 58 5.76 -7.04 2.89
CA GLU A 58 6.64 -5.88 2.66
C GLU A 58 7.17 -5.76 1.22
N THR A 59 7.19 -6.84 0.44
CA THR A 59 7.69 -6.83 -0.94
C THR A 59 6.72 -6.13 -1.89
N ARG A 60 5.48 -5.86 -1.45
CA ARG A 60 4.48 -5.10 -2.21
C ARG A 60 4.84 -3.62 -2.36
N LEU A 61 5.55 -3.07 -1.38
CA LEU A 61 6.05 -1.69 -1.43
C LEU A 61 7.33 -1.59 -2.28
N GLY A 62 8.17 -2.62 -2.29
CA GLY A 62 9.37 -2.68 -3.12
C GLY A 62 10.40 -3.64 -2.55
N ARG A 63 11.60 -3.67 -3.13
CA ARG A 63 12.72 -4.50 -2.64
C ARG A 63 13.96 -3.66 -2.36
N GLY A 64 14.77 -4.08 -1.39
CA GLY A 64 16.03 -3.43 -1.03
C GLY A 64 15.85 -1.97 -0.58
N ASN A 65 16.69 -1.08 -1.11
CA ASN A 65 16.70 0.35 -0.74
C ASN A 65 15.40 1.07 -1.11
N ALA A 66 14.71 0.65 -2.17
CA ALA A 66 13.43 1.24 -2.57
C ALA A 66 12.37 1.10 -1.46
N LYS A 67 12.34 -0.06 -0.78
CA LYS A 67 11.45 -0.31 0.37
C LYS A 67 11.71 0.69 1.49
N ILE A 68 12.98 0.88 1.86
CA ILE A 68 13.37 1.76 2.97
C ILE A 68 13.01 3.22 2.65
N ALA A 69 13.27 3.68 1.43
CA ALA A 69 12.90 5.01 0.98
C ALA A 69 11.37 5.23 1.04
N LEU A 70 10.59 4.26 0.57
CA LEU A 70 9.12 4.35 0.60
C LEU A 70 8.55 4.33 2.01
N LEU A 71 9.07 3.47 2.89
CA LEU A 71 8.67 3.47 4.30
C LEU A 71 8.97 4.82 4.97
N HIS A 72 10.13 5.41 4.68
CA HIS A 72 10.47 6.74 5.17
C HIS A 72 9.49 7.81 4.66
N CYS A 73 9.10 7.76 3.37
CA CYS A 73 8.11 8.68 2.82
C CYS A 73 6.75 8.52 3.49
N ILE A 74 6.25 7.29 3.65
CA ILE A 74 4.95 7.02 4.28
C ILE A 74 4.94 7.54 5.72
N LEU A 75 5.99 7.27 6.50
CA LEU A 75 6.10 7.69 7.90
C LEU A 75 6.32 9.19 8.09
N LYS A 76 6.78 9.89 7.05
CA LYS A 76 7.00 11.34 7.09
C LYS A 76 5.72 12.10 6.74
N GLU A 77 4.93 11.56 5.83
CA GLU A 77 3.80 12.25 5.21
C GLU A 77 2.45 11.89 5.85
N GLY A 78 2.35 10.77 6.57
CA GLY A 78 1.20 10.39 7.41
C GLY A 78 1.47 10.62 8.89
#